data_AF-A0A0R0BCJ5-F1
#
_entry.id   AF-A0A0R0BCJ5-F1
#
_cell.length_a   1.000
_cell.length_b   1.000
_cell.length_c   1.000
_cell.angle_alpha   90.00
_cell.angle_beta   90.00
_cell.angle_gamma   90.00
#
_symmetry.space_group_name_H-M   'P 1'
#
loop_
_entity.id
_entity.type
_entity.pdbx_description
1 polymer ?
#
loop_
_entity_poly.entity_id
_entity_poly.type
_entity_poly.pdbx_seq_one_letter_code
_entity_poly.pdbx_strand_id
1 'polypeptide(L)'
;MLKTFALFALTALAEIVGCWLPWLWLRKGGSVWLLLPAAVALALFAWLLTLHPTASGRTYAAYGGVYVSAALAWLWLVDGIRPTRWDVLGVALCLAGMAAIMLGPRQA
;
A
#
# COMPACT_ATOMS: atom_id res chain seq x y z
N MET A 1 9.34 -6.96 15.24
CA MET A 1 8.96 -7.53 13.92
C MET A 1 7.46 -7.57 13.71
N LEU A 2 6.66 -8.26 14.54
CA LEU A 2 5.20 -8.35 14.35
C LEU A 2 4.47 -6.99 14.38
N LYS A 3 4.85 -6.10 15.31
CA LYS A 3 4.31 -4.72 15.37
C LYS A 3 4.59 -3.91 14.10
N THR A 4 5.79 -4.02 13.55
CA THR A 4 6.20 -3.30 12.33
C THR A 4 5.45 -3.81 11.11
N PHE A 5 5.28 -5.13 10.99
CA PHE A 5 4.50 -5.73 9.91
C PHE A 5 3.02 -5.33 9.99
N ALA A 6 2.43 -5.35 11.18
CA ALA A 6 1.06 -4.89 11.40
C ALA A 6 0.89 -3.40 11.06
N LEU A 7 1.88 -2.57 11.39
CA LEU A 7 1.91 -1.16 11.04
C LEU A 7 1.92 -0.97 9.51
N PHE A 8 2.79 -1.70 8.79
CA PHE A 8 2.84 -1.69 7.33
C PHE A 8 1.53 -2.14 6.69
N ALA A 9 0.92 -3.21 7.18
CA ALA A 9 -0.36 -3.71 6.68
C ALA A 9 -1.49 -2.70 6.90
N LEU A 10 -1.55 -2.07 8.08
CA LEU A 10 -2.55 -1.05 8.38
C LEU A 10 -2.35 0.21 7.53
N THR A 11 -1.08 0.60 7.30
CA THR A 11 -0.69 1.70 6.41
C THR A 11 -1.19 1.43 4.98
N ALA A 12 -0.95 0.22 4.46
CA ALA A 12 -1.39 -0.18 3.13
C ALA A 12 -2.91 -0.22 2.98
N LEU A 13 -3.62 -0.73 3.98
CA LEU A 13 -5.08 -0.72 3.99
C LEU A 13 -5.65 0.71 3.99
N ALA A 14 -5.08 1.60 4.81
CA ALA A 14 -5.51 3.00 4.88
C ALA A 14 -5.32 3.71 3.52
N GLU A 15 -4.20 3.49 2.85
CA GLU A 15 -3.96 4.05 1.52
C GLU A 15 -4.92 3.49 0.47
N ILE A 16 -5.06 2.15 0.40
CA ILE A 16 -5.93 1.51 -0.59
C ILE A 16 -7.37 1.97 -0.40
N VAL A 17 -7.88 2.00 0.83
CA VAL A 17 -9.23 2.52 1.13
C VAL A 17 -9.36 4.00 0.76
N GLY A 18 -8.35 4.81 1.12
CA GLY A 18 -8.29 6.24 0.82
C GLY A 18 -8.34 6.54 -0.68
N CYS A 19 -7.74 5.70 -1.51
CA CYS A 19 -7.73 5.82 -2.97
C CYS A 19 -8.94 5.15 -3.65
N TRP A 20 -9.44 4.05 -3.07
CA TRP A 20 -10.54 3.27 -3.63
C TRP A 20 -11.90 3.96 -3.43
N LEU A 21 -12.12 4.65 -2.31
CA LEU A 21 -13.38 5.35 -2.02
C LEU A 21 -13.68 6.50 -3.02
N PRO A 22 -12.73 7.38 -3.39
CA PRO A 22 -12.92 8.36 -4.45
C PRO A 22 -13.11 7.72 -5.82
N TRP A 23 -12.41 6.61 -6.10
CA TRP A 23 -12.63 5.84 -7.33
C TRP A 23 -14.06 5.30 -7.39
N LEU A 24 -14.60 4.78 -6.28
CA LEU A 24 -15.97 4.31 -6.19
C LEU A 24 -16.99 5.44 -6.46
N TRP A 25 -16.74 6.63 -5.90
CA TRP A 25 -17.54 7.83 -6.18
C TRP A 25 -17.54 8.19 -7.68
N LEU A 26 -16.35 8.36 -8.27
CA LEU A 26 -16.22 8.86 -9.65
C LEU A 26 -16.57 7.82 -10.72
N ARG A 27 -16.26 6.54 -10.49
CA ARG A 27 -16.36 5.47 -11.51
C ARG A 27 -17.57 4.57 -11.33
N LYS A 28 -18.12 4.44 -10.12
CA LYS A 28 -19.29 3.59 -9.84
C LYS A 28 -20.52 4.38 -9.33
N GLY A 29 -20.49 5.71 -9.42
CA GLY A 29 -21.63 6.54 -9.01
C GLY A 29 -21.91 6.48 -7.51
N GLY A 30 -20.87 6.23 -6.69
CA GLY A 30 -20.98 6.25 -5.23
C GLY A 30 -21.41 7.63 -4.71
N SER A 31 -21.65 7.75 -3.41
CA SER A 31 -22.01 9.05 -2.81
C SER A 31 -20.79 9.94 -2.61
N VAL A 32 -20.95 11.27 -2.72
CA VAL A 32 -19.89 12.25 -2.37
C VAL A 32 -19.41 12.08 -0.93
N TRP A 33 -20.29 11.56 -0.05
CA TRP A 33 -20.00 11.30 1.35
C TRP A 33 -18.85 10.30 1.56
N LEU A 34 -18.48 9.52 0.54
CA LEU A 34 -17.32 8.63 0.56
C LEU A 34 -15.97 9.39 0.62
N LEU A 35 -15.96 10.68 0.26
CA LEU A 35 -14.75 11.51 0.32
C LEU A 35 -14.31 11.81 1.77
N LEU A 36 -15.25 11.88 2.71
CA LEU A 36 -14.95 12.08 4.13
C LEU A 36 -14.13 10.91 4.72
N PRO A 37 -14.60 9.65 4.66
CA PRO A 37 -13.79 8.52 5.11
C PRO A 37 -12.53 8.32 4.26
N ALA A 38 -12.54 8.68 2.97
CA ALA A 38 -11.33 8.66 2.14
C ALA A 38 -10.25 9.62 2.66
N ALA A 39 -10.62 10.86 2.97
CA ALA A 39 -9.71 11.87 3.50
C ALA A 39 -9.15 11.44 4.86
N VAL A 40 -9.99 10.88 5.74
CA VAL A 40 -9.54 10.34 7.03
C VAL A 40 -8.56 9.19 6.83
N ALA A 41 -8.83 8.27 5.91
CA ALA A 41 -7.94 7.15 5.61
C ALA A 41 -6.57 7.62 5.07
N LEU A 42 -6.56 8.60 4.17
CA LEU A 42 -5.31 9.19 3.67
C LEU A 42 -4.54 9.96 4.74
N ALA A 43 -5.24 10.67 5.64
CA ALA A 43 -4.61 11.35 6.77
C ALA A 43 -3.97 10.34 7.74
N LEU A 44 -4.67 9.23 8.03
CA LEU A 44 -4.14 8.12 8.83
C LEU A 44 -2.92 7.50 8.15
N PHE A 45 -2.96 7.24 6.85
CA PHE A 45 -1.83 6.73 6.08
C PHE A 45 -0.58 7.61 6.23
N ALA A 46 -0.74 8.92 6.03
CA ALA A 46 0.35 9.89 6.17
C ALA A 46 0.93 9.87 7.59
N TRP A 47 0.07 9.81 8.62
CA TRP A 47 0.50 9.73 10.01
C TRP A 47 1.23 8.42 10.33
N LEU A 48 0.72 7.27 9.87
CA LEU A 48 1.37 5.96 10.10
C LEU A 48 2.77 5.89 9.47
N LEU A 49 2.97 6.54 8.32
CA LEU A 49 4.29 6.65 7.70
C LEU A 49 5.30 7.39 8.59
N THR A 50 4.87 8.41 9.34
CA THR A 50 5.77 9.16 10.24
C THR A 50 6.31 8.31 11.39
N LEU A 51 5.64 7.21 11.73
CA LEU A 51 6.05 6.32 12.82
C LEU A 51 7.19 5.37 12.42
N HIS A 52 7.60 5.36 11.15
CA HIS A 52 8.68 4.51 10.68
C HIS A 52 10.05 5.13 10.99
N PRO A 53 10.95 4.42 11.71
CA PRO A 53 12.21 4.97 12.21
C PRO A 53 13.32 5.11 11.15
N THR A 54 13.03 4.90 9.87
CA THR A 54 13.99 4.91 8.76
C THR A 54 13.87 6.18 7.92
N ALA A 55 14.96 6.57 7.24
CA ALA A 55 14.97 7.71 6.32
C ALA A 55 13.76 7.64 5.35
N SER A 56 13.01 8.75 5.28
CA SER A 56 11.68 8.79 4.64
C SER A 56 11.66 8.17 3.24
N GLY A 57 12.63 8.52 2.38
CA GLY A 57 12.72 7.98 1.02
C GLY A 57 12.91 6.46 0.94
N ARG A 58 13.65 5.86 1.88
CA ARG A 58 13.82 4.40 1.93
C ARG A 58 12.58 3.71 2.50
N THR A 59 11.89 4.35 3.45
CA THR A 59 10.59 3.89 3.93
C THR A 59 9.58 3.84 2.80
N TYR A 60 9.49 4.88 1.97
CA TYR A 60 8.60 4.92 0.81
C TYR A 60 8.96 3.86 -0.24
N ALA A 61 10.25 3.68 -0.53
CA ALA A 61 10.70 2.65 -1.46
C ALA A 61 10.39 1.23 -0.96
N ALA A 62 10.57 0.97 0.35
CA ALA A 62 10.21 -0.29 0.95
C ALA A 62 8.69 -0.51 0.96
N TYR A 63 7.95 0.54 1.31
CA TYR A 63 6.50 0.53 1.33
C TYR A 63 5.88 0.19 -0.04
N GLY A 64 6.49 0.65 -1.14
CA GLY A 64 5.99 0.36 -2.50
C GLY A 64 5.84 -1.13 -2.80
N GLY A 65 6.75 -1.99 -2.33
CA GLY A 65 6.63 -3.44 -2.49
C GLY A 65 5.46 -4.04 -1.69
N VAL A 66 5.24 -3.53 -0.47
CA VAL A 66 4.09 -3.89 0.37
C VAL A 66 2.78 -3.44 -0.27
N TYR A 67 2.75 -2.22 -0.81
CA TYR A 67 1.58 -1.66 -1.48
C TYR A 67 1.15 -2.49 -2.69
N VAL A 68 2.07 -2.86 -3.58
CA VAL A 68 1.76 -3.68 -4.76
C VAL A 68 1.18 -5.04 -4.35
N SER A 69 1.75 -5.64 -3.29
CA SER A 69 1.24 -6.91 -2.76
C SER A 69 -0.17 -6.77 -2.16
N ALA A 70 -0.41 -5.71 -1.40
CA ALA A 70 -1.71 -5.42 -0.80
C ALA A 70 -2.77 -5.06 -1.85
N ALA A 71 -2.41 -4.33 -2.90
CA ALA A 71 -3.30 -3.99 -4.01
C ALA A 71 -3.73 -5.25 -4.78
N LEU A 72 -2.83 -6.20 -5.02
CA LEU A 72 -3.20 -7.49 -5.62
C LEU A 72 -4.11 -8.32 -4.72
N ALA A 73 -3.85 -8.32 -3.41
CA ALA A 73 -4.71 -8.99 -2.44
C ALA A 73 -6.11 -8.35 -2.42
N TRP A 74 -6.20 -7.02 -2.51
CA TRP A 74 -7.45 -6.28 -2.61
C TRP A 74 -8.22 -6.60 -3.90
N LEU A 75 -7.51 -6.64 -5.04
CA LEU A 75 -8.07 -7.04 -6.32
C LEU A 75 -8.74 -8.42 -6.23
N TRP A 76 -8.12 -9.35 -5.50
CA TRP A 76 -8.66 -10.68 -5.32
C TRP A 76 -9.82 -10.74 -4.32
N LEU A 77 -9.67 -10.12 -3.15
CA LEU A 77 -10.60 -10.27 -2.02
C LEU A 77 -11.81 -9.34 -2.11
N VAL A 78 -11.62 -8.10 -2.58
CA VAL A 78 -12.66 -7.06 -2.61
C VAL A 78 -13.25 -6.92 -4.01
N ASP A 79 -12.40 -6.85 -5.04
CA ASP A 79 -12.89 -6.76 -6.41
C ASP A 79 -13.26 -8.12 -7.02
N GLY A 80 -12.90 -9.23 -6.35
CA GLY A 80 -13.25 -10.60 -6.77
C GLY A 80 -12.50 -11.10 -8.00
N ILE A 81 -11.48 -10.38 -8.47
CA ILE A 81 -10.73 -10.69 -9.68
C ILE A 81 -9.51 -11.52 -9.30
N ARG A 82 -9.45 -12.76 -9.78
CA ARG A 82 -8.31 -13.65 -9.49
C ARG A 82 -7.03 -13.12 -10.15
N PRO A 83 -5.94 -12.94 -9.37
CA PRO A 83 -4.64 -12.57 -9.92
C PRO A 83 -4.17 -13.55 -10.98
N THR A 84 -3.66 -13.01 -12.08
CA THR A 84 -3.03 -13.78 -13.13
C THR A 84 -1.59 -14.15 -12.75
N ARG A 85 -1.00 -15.10 -13.50
CA ARG A 85 0.42 -15.45 -13.35
C ARG A 85 1.35 -14.26 -13.58
N TRP A 86 0.95 -13.33 -14.44
CA TRP A 86 1.70 -12.10 -14.71
C TRP A 86 1.64 -11.12 -13.53
N ASP A 87 0.49 -11.02 -12.86
CA ASP A 87 0.37 -10.18 -11.67
C ASP A 87 1.26 -10.69 -10.53
N VAL A 88 1.30 -12.01 -10.34
CA VAL A 88 2.19 -12.64 -9.33
C VAL A 88 3.67 -12.41 -9.67
N LEU A 89 4.05 -12.51 -10.95
CA LEU A 89 5.41 -12.19 -11.38
C LEU A 89 5.74 -10.71 -11.13
N GLY A 90 4.81 -9.79 -11.40
CA GLY A 90 4.95 -8.37 -11.11
C GLY A 90 5.18 -8.10 -9.62
N VAL A 91 4.38 -8.70 -8.75
CA VAL A 91 4.58 -8.62 -7.28
C VAL A 91 5.97 -9.12 -6.89
N ALA A 92 6.41 -10.26 -7.43
CA ALA A 92 7.73 -10.81 -7.12
C ALA A 92 8.86 -9.86 -7.51
N LEU A 93 8.76 -9.21 -8.67
CA LEU A 93 9.73 -8.20 -9.13
C LEU A 93 9.72 -6.94 -8.25
N CYS A 94 8.55 -6.44 -7.87
CA CYS A 94 8.44 -5.29 -6.97
C CYS A 94 9.04 -5.59 -5.58
N LEU A 95 8.80 -6.80 -5.05
CA LEU A 95 9.38 -7.24 -3.78
C LEU A 95 10.91 -7.42 -3.88
N ALA A 96 11.41 -7.92 -5.01
CA ALA A 96 12.85 -8.01 -5.25
C ALA A 96 13.51 -6.62 -5.31
N GLY A 97 12.89 -5.66 -5.99
CA GLY A 97 13.35 -4.26 -6.03
C GLY A 97 13.36 -3.60 -4.64
N MET A 98 12.29 -3.79 -3.88
CA MET A 98 12.22 -3.40 -2.46
C MET A 98 13.38 -4.01 -1.66
N ALA A 99 13.60 -5.32 -1.79
CA ALA A 99 14.66 -6.02 -1.06
C ALA A 99 16.05 -5.48 -1.42
N ALA A 100 16.29 -5.18 -2.69
CA ALA A 100 17.55 -4.56 -3.13
C ALA A 100 17.78 -3.18 -2.49
N ILE A 101 16.75 -2.35 -2.36
CA ILE A 101 16.85 -1.02 -1.74
C ILE A 101 17.03 -1.13 -0.22
N MET A 102 16.36 -2.08 0.43
CA MET A 102 16.44 -2.26 1.88
C MET A 102 17.74 -2.94 2.34
N LEU A 103 18.23 -3.92 1.57
CA LEU A 103 19.39 -4.75 1.90
C LEU A 103 20.67 -4.31 1.19
N GLY A 104 20.58 -3.35 0.27
CA GLY A 104 21.73 -2.81 -0.44
C GLY A 104 22.83 -2.33 0.51
N PRO A 105 24.11 -2.60 0.22
CA PRO A 105 25.24 -2.23 1.08
C PRO A 105 25.27 -0.72 1.29
N ARG A 106 25.41 -0.33 2.56
CA ARG A 106 25.51 1.06 2.96
C ARG A 106 26.95 1.49 2.69
N GLN A 107 27.15 2.45 1.79
CA GLN A 107 28.44 3.13 1.74
C GLN A 107 28.66 3.77 3.10
N ALA A 108 29.74 3.34 3.78
CA ALA A 108 30.17 3.82 5.08
C ALA A 108 30.69 5.26 4.98
#